data_AF-A0AAJ0WHC9-F1
#
_entry.id   AF-A0AAJ0WHC9-F1
#
_cell.length_a   1.000
_cell.length_b   1.000
_cell.length_c   1.000
_cell.angle_alpha   90.00
_cell.angle_beta   90.00
_cell.angle_gamma   90.00
#
_symmetry.space_group_name_H-M   'P 1'
#
loop_
_entity.id
_entity.type
_entity.pdbx_description
1 polymer ?
#
loop_
_entity_poly.entity_id
_entity_poly.type
_entity_poly.pdbx_seq_one_letter_code
_entity_poly.pdbx_strand_id
1 'polypeptide(L)'
;MKNKIVFVFFTLLALSCNSKQEENKTKTVNNTKKETVNDTTSTTKTADAVHYQISVFDDSKFADRIKGDKEKLKKLSQEQLFSEMSSKSIVKLNEKQQLFFNTNSNYELLCFAKGNLFQESNNDYVFIVYDKENIKTKILLYNDKTSQYAELFKDIKVENRLENADCGSYSLGTLDYQFAIEHLIMNEGALKINPQYYLEDLPLKITDISKDDSFVLKEGCFAKNASRKNLANTLCISTSPVYSNWECLQYNKTNNTFFIFYSQAFAD
;
A
#
# COMPACT_ATOMS: atom_id res chain seq x y z
N MET A 1 24.10 -38.35 35.35
CA MET A 1 23.02 -39.19 35.90
C MET A 1 21.72 -38.41 35.86
N LYS A 2 20.66 -39.09 35.44
CA LYS A 2 19.31 -38.55 35.17
C LYS A 2 18.64 -38.06 36.45
N ASN A 3 17.79 -37.04 36.35
CA ASN A 3 16.40 -37.16 36.81
C ASN A 3 15.51 -36.09 36.14
N LYS A 4 14.54 -36.61 35.38
CA LYS A 4 13.39 -35.89 34.84
C LYS A 4 12.30 -35.90 35.91
N ILE A 5 11.60 -34.79 36.11
CA ILE A 5 10.25 -34.83 36.70
C ILE A 5 9.34 -33.99 35.81
N VAL A 6 8.46 -34.70 35.11
CA VAL A 6 7.29 -34.20 34.40
C VAL A 6 6.13 -34.34 35.37
N PHE A 7 5.32 -33.29 35.55
CA PHE A 7 3.98 -33.43 36.12
C PHE A 7 2.97 -32.87 35.14
N VAL A 8 2.24 -33.79 34.53
CA VAL A 8 0.96 -33.57 33.87
C VAL A 8 -0.09 -34.03 34.88
N PHE A 9 -1.10 -33.20 35.15
CA PHE A 9 -2.40 -33.71 35.56
C PHE A 9 -3.50 -32.96 34.81
N PHE A 10 -4.33 -33.76 34.18
CA PHE A 10 -5.45 -33.43 33.33
C PHE A 10 -6.67 -34.06 33.99
N THR A 11 -7.74 -33.29 34.23
CA THR A 11 -9.17 -33.69 34.29
C THR A 11 -9.97 -32.57 35.00
N LEU A 12 -11.27 -32.37 34.82
CA LEU A 12 -12.28 -32.42 33.75
C LEU A 12 -13.63 -32.24 34.48
N LEU A 13 -14.59 -31.58 33.82
CA LEU A 13 -16.04 -31.58 34.08
C LEU A 13 -16.58 -30.74 35.26
N ALA A 14 -17.78 -30.19 35.27
CA ALA A 14 -18.77 -29.64 34.33
C ALA A 14 -20.11 -29.54 35.13
N LEU A 15 -21.01 -28.63 34.70
CA LEU A 15 -22.45 -28.54 35.07
C LEU A 15 -22.74 -27.92 36.46
N SER A 16 -23.74 -27.07 36.68
CA SER A 16 -24.88 -26.53 35.91
C SER A 16 -25.67 -25.51 36.75
N CYS A 17 -26.69 -24.89 36.14
CA CYS A 17 -27.82 -24.12 36.69
C CYS A 17 -27.55 -22.62 36.93
N ASN A 18 -28.38 -21.69 36.42
CA ASN A 18 -29.83 -21.72 36.54
C ASN A 18 -30.56 -21.05 35.36
N SER A 19 -31.73 -21.62 35.03
CA SER A 19 -32.70 -21.12 34.07
C SER A 19 -33.54 -19.97 34.65
N LYS A 20 -34.13 -19.16 33.76
CA LYS A 20 -35.56 -18.85 33.78
C LYS A 20 -35.98 -18.18 32.46
N GLN A 21 -36.92 -18.83 31.80
CA GLN A 21 -37.60 -18.39 30.59
C GLN A 21 -39.11 -18.58 30.87
N GLU A 22 -39.87 -17.51 30.73
CA GLU A 22 -41.34 -17.44 30.68
C GLU A 22 -41.66 -16.11 29.97
N GLU A 23 -42.72 -15.89 29.20
CA GLU A 23 -43.55 -16.71 28.33
C GLU A 23 -44.34 -15.67 27.49
N ASN A 24 -44.66 -15.97 26.24
CA ASN A 24 -45.38 -15.07 25.33
C ASN A 24 -46.83 -14.80 25.78
N LYS A 25 -47.30 -13.54 25.72
CA LYS A 25 -48.71 -13.21 25.43
C LYS A 25 -48.83 -12.03 24.47
N THR A 26 -49.59 -12.27 23.40
CA THR A 26 -49.89 -11.36 22.30
C THR A 26 -51.18 -10.57 22.54
N LYS A 27 -51.30 -9.44 21.82
CA LYS A 27 -52.48 -8.61 21.46
C LYS A 27 -52.77 -7.44 22.40
N THR A 28 -52.67 -6.20 21.90
CA THR A 28 -53.78 -5.49 21.22
C THR A 28 -53.28 -4.15 20.66
N VAL A 29 -53.74 -3.83 19.44
CA VAL A 29 -53.55 -2.58 18.70
C VAL A 29 -54.30 -1.44 19.38
N ASN A 30 -53.69 -0.26 19.53
CA ASN A 30 -54.42 1.01 19.51
C ASN A 30 -53.57 2.11 18.87
N ASN A 31 -54.08 2.62 17.75
CA ASN A 31 -53.61 3.82 17.08
C ASN A 31 -53.81 5.04 17.99
N THR A 32 -52.78 5.87 18.15
CA THR A 32 -52.98 7.30 18.40
C THR A 32 -51.92 8.08 17.63
N LYS A 33 -52.36 8.69 16.53
CA LYS A 33 -51.66 9.76 15.82
C LYS A 33 -51.47 10.93 16.79
N LYS A 34 -50.24 11.39 17.00
CA LYS A 34 -49.97 12.79 17.34
C LYS A 34 -48.57 13.22 16.91
N GLU A 35 -48.60 14.26 16.10
CA GLU A 35 -47.60 15.33 15.95
C GLU A 35 -46.21 14.99 15.42
N THR A 36 -46.10 15.26 14.12
CA THR A 36 -44.90 15.63 13.37
C THR A 36 -44.06 16.66 14.14
N VAL A 37 -42.93 16.25 14.70
CA VAL A 37 -41.85 17.16 15.04
C VAL A 37 -40.91 17.20 13.83
N ASN A 38 -40.98 18.30 13.09
CA ASN A 38 -39.97 18.65 12.10
C ASN A 38 -38.68 19.01 12.86
N ASP A 39 -37.91 18.00 13.27
CA ASP A 39 -36.50 18.21 13.56
C ASP A 39 -35.78 18.39 12.23
N THR A 40 -35.76 19.64 11.79
CA THR A 40 -34.78 20.10 10.80
C THR A 40 -33.43 20.09 11.51
N THR A 41 -32.89 18.90 11.73
CA THR A 41 -31.46 18.74 11.98
C THR A 41 -30.80 19.17 10.69
N SER A 42 -30.43 20.45 10.63
CA SER A 42 -29.41 20.93 9.74
C SER A 42 -28.20 20.04 9.98
N THR A 43 -28.04 19.02 9.16
CA THR A 43 -26.80 18.29 9.00
C THR A 43 -25.82 19.29 8.43
N THR A 44 -25.22 20.08 9.32
CA THR A 44 -23.89 20.62 9.10
C THR A 44 -23.07 19.45 8.60
N LYS A 45 -22.79 19.42 7.29
CA LYS A 45 -21.80 18.53 6.70
C LYS A 45 -20.52 18.78 7.47
N THR A 46 -20.26 17.95 8.48
CA THR A 46 -18.93 17.79 9.04
C THR A 46 -18.05 17.52 7.84
N ALA A 47 -17.07 18.38 7.61
CA ALA A 47 -16.05 18.12 6.60
C ALA A 47 -15.53 16.71 6.85
N ASP A 48 -15.69 15.83 5.87
CA ASP A 48 -15.27 14.43 6.00
C ASP A 48 -13.81 14.41 6.46
N ALA A 49 -13.55 13.72 7.58
CA ALA A 49 -12.21 13.65 8.13
C ALA A 49 -11.29 12.97 7.10
N VAL A 50 -10.17 13.61 6.76
CA VAL A 50 -9.20 13.05 5.80
C VAL A 50 -8.68 11.72 6.35
N HIS A 51 -8.94 10.64 5.63
CA HIS A 51 -8.44 9.31 5.97
C HIS A 51 -7.10 9.08 5.28
N TYR A 52 -6.05 8.84 6.08
CA TYR A 52 -4.73 8.50 5.57
C TYR A 52 -4.52 7.00 5.61
N GLN A 53 -3.98 6.46 4.52
CA GLN A 53 -3.61 5.05 4.44
C GLN A 53 -2.44 4.73 5.37
N ILE A 54 -2.52 3.55 5.99
CA ILE A 54 -1.42 2.90 6.70
C ILE A 54 -1.04 1.69 5.84
N SER A 55 0.26 1.41 5.71
CA SER A 55 0.72 0.23 4.96
C SER A 55 0.03 -1.03 5.51
N VAL A 56 -0.43 -1.90 4.61
CA VAL A 56 -1.07 -3.17 5.00
C VAL A 56 -0.14 -4.04 5.84
N PHE A 57 1.18 -3.94 5.64
CA PHE A 57 2.15 -4.66 6.47
C PHE A 57 2.25 -4.16 7.92
N ASP A 58 1.75 -2.95 8.19
CA ASP A 58 1.77 -2.30 9.51
C ASP A 58 0.39 -2.20 10.17
N ASP A 59 -0.69 -2.48 9.42
CA ASP A 59 -2.04 -2.48 9.95
C ASP A 59 -2.37 -3.82 10.62
N SER A 60 -2.63 -3.76 11.93
CA SER A 60 -2.93 -4.92 12.78
C SER A 60 -4.18 -5.69 12.34
N LYS A 61 -5.09 -5.05 11.60
CA LYS A 61 -6.28 -5.71 11.03
C LYS A 61 -5.92 -6.81 10.03
N PHE A 62 -4.73 -6.75 9.42
CA PHE A 62 -4.29 -7.71 8.40
C PHE A 62 -3.21 -8.67 8.90
N ALA A 63 -2.89 -8.66 10.20
CA ALA A 63 -1.78 -9.43 10.79
C ALA A 63 -1.75 -10.92 10.37
N ASP A 64 -2.91 -11.57 10.38
CA ASP A 64 -3.02 -12.99 10.01
C ASP A 64 -2.78 -13.22 8.51
N ARG A 65 -3.29 -12.32 7.66
CA ARG A 65 -3.10 -12.38 6.20
C ARG A 65 -1.63 -12.18 5.85
N ILE A 66 -1.02 -11.11 6.37
CA ILE A 66 0.34 -10.72 5.99
C ILE A 66 1.39 -11.69 6.51
N LYS A 67 1.10 -12.50 7.54
CA LYS A 67 2.06 -13.48 8.08
C LYS A 67 2.56 -14.43 7.00
N GLY A 68 1.67 -14.97 6.17
CA GLY A 68 2.03 -15.85 5.07
C GLY A 68 2.87 -15.14 4.00
N ASP A 69 2.52 -13.90 3.70
CA ASP A 69 3.19 -13.12 2.66
C ASP A 69 4.59 -12.67 3.10
N LYS A 70 4.78 -12.33 4.38
CA LYS A 70 6.11 -12.06 4.96
C LYS A 70 7.05 -13.26 4.84
N GLU A 71 6.57 -14.48 5.11
CA GLU A 71 7.40 -15.69 4.96
C GLU A 71 7.76 -15.95 3.50
N LYS A 72 6.86 -15.67 2.55
CA LYS A 72 7.18 -15.77 1.12
C LYS A 72 8.24 -14.75 0.71
N LEU A 73 8.11 -13.48 1.11
CA LEU A 73 9.13 -12.45 0.84
C LEU A 73 10.49 -12.83 1.42
N LYS A 74 10.51 -13.34 2.66
CA LYS A 74 11.72 -13.82 3.31
C LYS A 74 12.38 -14.94 2.51
N LYS A 75 11.59 -15.91 2.03
CA LYS A 75 12.09 -17.00 1.19
C LYS A 75 12.73 -16.47 -0.10
N LEU A 76 12.09 -15.53 -0.80
CA LEU A 76 12.63 -14.93 -2.03
C LEU A 76 13.96 -14.20 -1.78
N SER A 77 14.08 -13.48 -0.65
CA SER A 77 15.33 -12.86 -0.22
C SER A 77 16.41 -13.90 0.10
N GLN A 78 16.07 -14.99 0.82
CA GLN A 78 16.98 -16.08 1.15
C GLN A 78 17.50 -16.83 -0.08
N GLU A 79 16.69 -16.91 -1.13
CA GLU A 79 17.07 -17.44 -2.45
C GLU A 79 17.93 -16.45 -3.26
N GLN A 80 18.33 -15.32 -2.67
CA GLN A 80 19.20 -14.28 -3.25
C GLN A 80 18.60 -13.52 -4.45
N LEU A 81 17.30 -13.68 -4.72
CA LEU A 81 16.65 -13.01 -5.84
C LEU A 81 16.68 -11.48 -5.68
N PHE A 82 16.41 -10.99 -4.46
CA PHE A 82 16.40 -9.55 -4.17
C PHE A 82 17.82 -8.95 -4.12
N SER A 83 18.81 -9.70 -3.66
CA SER A 83 20.20 -9.22 -3.65
C SER A 83 20.75 -9.12 -5.07
N GLU A 84 20.38 -10.04 -5.97
CA GLU A 84 20.69 -9.96 -7.39
C GLU A 84 20.08 -8.70 -8.03
N MET A 85 18.78 -8.44 -7.80
CA MET A 85 18.10 -7.21 -8.25
C MET A 85 18.78 -5.95 -7.72
N SER A 86 19.12 -5.97 -6.42
CA SER A 86 19.75 -4.85 -5.71
C SER A 86 21.12 -4.50 -6.28
N SER A 87 21.98 -5.51 -6.48
CA SER A 87 23.33 -5.30 -7.02
C SER A 87 23.31 -4.58 -8.38
N LYS A 88 22.37 -4.96 -9.25
CA LYS A 88 22.21 -4.35 -10.58
C LYS A 88 21.53 -2.99 -10.56
N SER A 89 20.65 -2.76 -9.60
CA SER A 89 19.98 -1.46 -9.46
C SER A 89 20.93 -0.42 -8.88
N ILE A 90 21.72 -0.78 -7.87
CA ILE A 90 22.63 0.14 -7.18
C ILE A 90 23.68 0.72 -8.14
N VAL A 91 24.24 -0.08 -9.06
CA VAL A 91 25.24 0.43 -10.02
C VAL A 91 24.70 1.49 -10.98
N LYS A 92 23.37 1.60 -11.14
CA LYS A 92 22.73 2.64 -11.97
C LYS A 92 22.49 3.95 -11.21
N LEU A 93 22.69 3.95 -9.89
CA LEU A 93 22.50 5.12 -9.04
C LEU A 93 23.73 6.03 -9.06
N ASN A 94 23.55 7.29 -8.63
CA ASN A 94 24.69 8.17 -8.38
C ASN A 94 25.45 7.77 -7.10
N GLU A 95 26.65 8.31 -6.90
CA GLU A 95 27.52 7.97 -5.76
C GLU A 95 26.85 8.16 -4.40
N LYS A 96 26.07 9.23 -4.22
CA LYS A 96 25.35 9.52 -2.98
C LYS A 96 24.37 8.40 -2.62
N GLN A 97 23.58 7.98 -3.61
CA GLN A 97 22.58 6.94 -3.42
C GLN A 97 23.23 5.54 -3.32
N GLN A 98 24.31 5.28 -4.04
CA GLN A 98 25.12 4.06 -3.86
C GLN A 98 25.65 3.96 -2.43
N LEU A 99 26.22 5.05 -1.91
CA LEU A 99 26.71 5.11 -0.52
C LEU A 99 25.59 4.81 0.48
N PHE A 100 24.40 5.40 0.29
CA PHE A 100 23.25 5.13 1.15
C PHE A 100 22.92 3.63 1.23
N PHE A 101 22.81 2.93 0.10
CA PHE A 101 22.50 1.50 0.12
C PHE A 101 23.65 0.65 0.65
N ASN A 102 24.91 1.04 0.39
CA ASN A 102 26.07 0.36 0.94
C ASN A 102 26.17 0.50 2.47
N THR A 103 25.74 1.62 3.04
CA THR A 103 25.72 1.84 4.50
C THR A 103 24.46 1.30 5.18
N ASN A 104 23.38 1.08 4.42
CA ASN A 104 22.10 0.58 4.92
C ASN A 104 21.83 -0.83 4.40
N SER A 105 22.68 -1.78 4.78
CA SER A 105 22.63 -3.16 4.30
C SER A 105 21.33 -3.91 4.63
N ASN A 106 20.46 -3.35 5.48
CA ASN A 106 19.14 -3.92 5.76
C ASN A 106 18.17 -3.76 4.58
N TYR A 107 18.43 -2.84 3.66
CA TYR A 107 17.63 -2.64 2.46
C TYR A 107 18.21 -3.35 1.25
N GLU A 108 17.37 -4.12 0.56
CA GLU A 108 17.65 -4.64 -0.77
C GLU A 108 16.83 -3.83 -1.78
N LEU A 109 17.50 -3.16 -2.71
CA LEU A 109 16.85 -2.30 -3.69
C LEU A 109 16.19 -3.16 -4.78
N LEU A 110 14.87 -3.08 -4.91
CA LEU A 110 14.13 -3.86 -5.91
C LEU A 110 14.00 -3.10 -7.22
N CYS A 111 13.60 -1.83 -7.16
CA CYS A 111 13.58 -0.93 -8.30
C CYS A 111 13.60 0.54 -7.83
N PHE A 112 13.85 1.46 -8.76
CA PHE A 112 13.86 2.89 -8.47
C PHE A 112 13.40 3.72 -9.66
N ALA A 113 12.93 4.94 -9.37
CA ALA A 113 12.71 5.98 -10.35
C ALA A 113 13.40 7.27 -9.89
N LYS A 114 13.84 8.06 -10.86
CA LYS A 114 14.43 9.39 -10.66
C LYS A 114 13.56 10.41 -11.39
N GLY A 115 13.32 11.56 -10.77
CA GLY A 115 12.54 12.62 -11.40
C GLY A 115 12.30 13.81 -10.50
N ASN A 116 11.22 14.54 -10.76
CA ASN A 116 10.85 15.75 -10.03
C ASN A 116 9.65 15.52 -9.13
N LEU A 117 9.80 14.61 -8.17
CA LEU A 117 8.72 14.15 -7.31
C LEU A 117 8.17 15.29 -6.43
N PHE A 118 9.07 16.05 -5.80
CA PHE A 118 8.69 17.12 -4.89
C PHE A 118 8.52 18.47 -5.61
N GLN A 119 8.57 18.48 -6.95
CA GLN A 119 8.38 19.66 -7.81
C GLN A 119 9.40 20.79 -7.51
N GLU A 120 10.64 20.42 -7.18
CA GLU A 120 11.74 21.35 -6.85
C GLU A 120 13.08 20.97 -7.47
N SER A 121 13.31 19.69 -7.81
CA SER A 121 14.55 19.18 -8.40
C SER A 121 14.27 17.98 -9.29
N ASN A 122 14.95 17.83 -10.43
CA ASN A 122 14.85 16.61 -11.26
C ASN A 122 15.70 15.44 -10.73
N ASN A 123 16.27 15.57 -9.53
CA ASN A 123 17.13 14.57 -8.90
C ASN A 123 16.50 13.94 -7.64
N ASP A 124 15.18 14.04 -7.48
CA ASP A 124 14.48 13.26 -6.47
C ASP A 124 14.48 11.78 -6.87
N TYR A 125 14.44 10.90 -5.87
CA TYR A 125 14.36 9.46 -6.11
C TYR A 125 13.20 8.82 -5.34
N VAL A 126 12.62 7.80 -5.95
CA VAL A 126 11.74 6.84 -5.28
C VAL A 126 12.39 5.48 -5.39
N PHE A 127 12.46 4.76 -4.28
CA PHE A 127 13.01 3.42 -4.18
C PHE A 127 11.94 2.49 -3.63
N ILE A 128 11.70 1.38 -4.32
CA ILE A 128 11.01 0.23 -3.71
C ILE A 128 12.09 -0.71 -3.19
N VAL A 129 12.06 -0.97 -1.89
CA VAL A 129 13.05 -1.78 -1.20
C VAL A 129 12.39 -2.94 -0.47
N TYR A 130 13.11 -4.05 -0.33
CA TYR A 130 12.81 -5.05 0.68
C TYR A 130 13.58 -4.71 1.96
N ASP A 131 12.86 -4.54 3.06
CA ASP A 131 13.41 -4.34 4.40
C ASP A 131 13.58 -5.70 5.08
N LYS A 132 14.83 -6.15 5.20
CA LYS A 132 15.18 -7.46 5.79
C LYS A 132 14.85 -7.53 7.28
N GLU A 133 14.90 -6.41 7.98
CA GLU A 133 14.64 -6.36 9.43
C GLU A 133 13.15 -6.50 9.72
N ASN A 134 12.31 -5.82 8.93
CA ASN A 134 10.85 -5.81 9.13
C ASN A 134 10.10 -6.83 8.25
N ILE A 135 10.81 -7.49 7.33
CA ILE A 135 10.33 -8.52 6.42
C ILE A 135 9.13 -8.01 5.61
N LYS A 136 9.30 -6.87 4.95
CA LYS A 136 8.28 -6.24 4.11
C LYS A 136 8.89 -5.39 3.02
N THR A 137 8.12 -5.09 1.98
CA THR A 137 8.47 -4.03 1.03
C THR A 137 8.21 -2.66 1.65
N LYS A 138 8.96 -1.66 1.22
CA LYS A 138 8.79 -0.24 1.58
C LYS A 138 9.01 0.64 0.36
N ILE A 139 8.39 1.82 0.38
CA ILE A 139 8.65 2.87 -0.60
C ILE A 139 9.40 4.00 0.11
N LEU A 140 10.69 4.15 -0.21
CA LEU A 140 11.54 5.23 0.28
C LEU A 140 11.57 6.37 -0.74
N LEU A 141 11.46 7.59 -0.26
CA LEU A 141 11.46 8.81 -1.04
C LEU A 141 12.68 9.63 -0.64
N TYR A 142 13.46 10.10 -1.61
CA TYR A 142 14.59 10.99 -1.36
C TYR A 142 14.32 12.34 -2.03
N ASN A 143 14.34 13.39 -1.21
CA ASN A 143 14.22 14.77 -1.66
C ASN A 143 15.63 15.35 -1.84
N ASP A 144 15.97 15.75 -3.06
CA ASP A 144 17.31 16.24 -3.36
C ASP A 144 17.58 17.62 -2.73
N LYS A 145 16.57 18.49 -2.73
CA LYS A 145 16.67 19.84 -2.18
C LYS A 145 16.97 19.83 -0.68
N THR A 146 16.34 18.93 0.08
CA THR A 146 16.56 18.81 1.53
C THR A 146 17.59 17.75 1.89
N SER A 147 18.01 16.91 0.93
CA SER A 147 18.90 15.76 1.17
C SER A 147 18.37 14.79 2.22
N GLN A 148 17.05 14.60 2.29
CA GLN A 148 16.39 13.75 3.28
C GLN A 148 15.69 12.57 2.65
N TYR A 149 15.69 11.45 3.37
CA TYR A 149 14.85 10.29 3.08
C TYR A 149 13.58 10.33 3.91
N ALA A 150 12.50 9.79 3.36
CA ALA A 150 11.23 9.58 4.03
C ALA A 150 10.59 8.25 3.58
N GLU A 151 9.90 7.56 4.47
CA GLU A 151 9.10 6.37 4.17
C GLU A 151 7.65 6.77 3.83
N LEU A 152 7.15 6.36 2.67
CA LEU A 152 5.74 6.55 2.30
C LEU A 152 4.83 5.80 3.29
N PHE A 153 3.65 6.35 3.59
CA PHE A 153 2.68 5.88 4.61
C PHE A 153 3.11 6.09 6.08
N LYS A 154 4.40 6.29 6.35
CA LYS A 154 4.93 6.52 7.70
C LYS A 154 5.32 7.97 7.94
N ASP A 155 6.30 8.47 7.18
CA ASP A 155 6.84 9.82 7.32
C ASP A 155 6.07 10.81 6.44
N ILE A 156 5.67 10.39 5.24
CA ILE A 156 4.77 11.14 4.35
C ILE A 156 3.46 10.38 4.19
N LYS A 157 2.36 11.03 4.59
CA LYS A 157 1.03 10.44 4.58
C LYS A 157 0.48 10.34 3.15
N VAL A 158 -0.37 9.33 2.93
CA VAL A 158 -1.05 9.11 1.65
C VAL A 158 -2.56 9.15 1.86
N GLU A 159 -3.25 9.95 1.07
CA GLU A 159 -4.71 10.02 1.01
C GLU A 159 -5.19 9.27 -0.24
N ASN A 160 -6.09 8.31 -0.09
CA ASN A 160 -6.69 7.63 -1.24
C ASN A 160 -7.92 8.39 -1.73
N ARG A 161 -7.77 9.24 -2.75
CA ARG A 161 -8.89 10.03 -3.29
C ARG A 161 -9.73 9.27 -4.32
N LEU A 162 -9.38 8.02 -4.63
CA LEU A 162 -10.15 7.15 -5.50
C LEU A 162 -11.28 6.43 -4.78
N GLU A 163 -11.28 6.35 -3.44
CA GLU A 163 -12.36 5.69 -2.66
C GLU A 163 -13.74 6.28 -2.93
N ASN A 164 -13.79 7.57 -3.26
CA ASN A 164 -15.01 8.31 -3.58
C ASN A 164 -15.17 8.57 -5.09
N ALA A 165 -14.39 7.90 -5.93
CA ALA A 165 -14.49 8.04 -7.38
C ALA A 165 -15.60 7.14 -7.94
N ASP A 166 -16.36 7.67 -8.90
CA ASP A 166 -17.53 7.01 -9.49
C ASP A 166 -17.15 5.92 -10.54
N CYS A 167 -15.97 5.31 -10.40
CA CYS A 167 -15.34 4.45 -11.43
C CYS A 167 -15.07 3.01 -10.96
N GLY A 168 -15.41 2.66 -9.71
CA GLY A 168 -15.19 1.32 -9.17
C GLY A 168 -13.71 0.93 -9.00
N SER A 169 -12.80 1.90 -8.91
CA SER A 169 -11.38 1.63 -8.67
C SER A 169 -11.20 0.84 -7.38
N TYR A 170 -10.68 -0.37 -7.50
CA TYR A 170 -10.35 -1.24 -6.39
C TYR A 170 -8.84 -1.40 -6.29
N SER A 171 -8.29 -1.17 -5.10
CA SER A 171 -6.88 -1.43 -4.80
C SER A 171 -6.78 -2.62 -3.84
N LEU A 172 -5.89 -3.56 -4.13
CA LEU A 172 -5.61 -4.70 -3.26
C LEU A 172 -4.63 -4.27 -2.15
N GLY A 173 -5.11 -3.46 -1.21
CA GLY A 173 -4.31 -2.95 -0.10
C GLY A 173 -3.57 -1.64 -0.42
N THR A 174 -2.44 -1.41 0.23
CA THR A 174 -1.57 -0.25 -0.07
C THR A 174 -0.55 -0.59 -1.13
N LEU A 175 -0.04 0.42 -1.84
CA LEU A 175 0.88 0.25 -2.98
C LEU A 175 2.13 -0.59 -2.68
N ASP A 176 2.72 -0.44 -1.49
CA ASP A 176 3.87 -1.22 -1.07
C ASP A 176 3.53 -2.71 -0.93
N TYR A 177 2.36 -3.00 -0.35
CA TYR A 177 1.83 -4.35 -0.22
C TYR A 177 1.41 -4.95 -1.57
N GLN A 178 0.66 -4.20 -2.37
CA GLN A 178 0.26 -4.65 -3.70
C GLN A 178 1.47 -4.96 -4.58
N PHE A 179 2.52 -4.12 -4.52
CA PHE A 179 3.78 -4.40 -5.20
C PHE A 179 4.37 -5.76 -4.77
N ALA A 180 4.43 -6.03 -3.46
CA ALA A 180 4.92 -7.29 -2.95
C ALA A 180 4.09 -8.50 -3.44
N ILE A 181 2.77 -8.38 -3.44
CA ILE A 181 1.90 -9.47 -3.88
C ILE A 181 2.07 -9.72 -5.38
N GLU A 182 1.86 -8.70 -6.21
CA GLU A 182 1.75 -8.83 -7.65
C GLU A 182 3.12 -9.08 -8.31
N HIS A 183 4.13 -8.29 -7.95
CA HIS A 183 5.44 -8.34 -8.59
C HIS A 183 6.40 -9.35 -7.94
N LEU A 184 6.23 -9.70 -6.67
CA LEU A 184 7.19 -10.59 -5.99
C LEU A 184 6.62 -11.98 -5.73
N ILE A 185 5.49 -12.05 -5.04
CA ILE A 185 4.95 -13.32 -4.56
C ILE A 185 4.25 -14.08 -5.68
N MET A 186 3.32 -13.44 -6.39
CA MET A 186 2.57 -14.07 -7.47
C MET A 186 3.44 -14.33 -8.70
N ASN A 187 4.50 -13.56 -8.87
CA ASN A 187 5.46 -13.71 -9.97
C ASN A 187 6.77 -14.42 -9.58
N GLU A 188 6.80 -15.18 -8.48
CA GLU A 188 7.99 -15.95 -8.01
C GLU A 188 8.61 -16.78 -9.14
N GLY A 189 7.79 -17.44 -9.96
CA GLY A 189 8.26 -18.29 -11.06
C GLY A 189 9.08 -17.51 -12.09
N ALA A 190 8.60 -16.34 -12.51
CA ALA A 190 9.32 -15.47 -13.46
C ALA A 190 10.57 -14.87 -12.81
N LEU A 191 10.48 -14.44 -11.54
CA LEU A 191 11.62 -13.96 -10.77
C LEU A 191 12.76 -14.98 -10.72
N LYS A 192 12.45 -16.26 -10.54
CA LYS A 192 13.46 -17.33 -10.51
C LYS A 192 14.15 -17.56 -11.86
N ILE A 193 13.47 -17.27 -12.97
CA ILE A 193 14.02 -17.41 -14.31
C ILE A 193 14.92 -16.21 -14.64
N ASN A 194 14.42 -15.01 -14.38
CA ASN A 194 15.13 -13.77 -14.60
C ASN A 194 14.73 -12.73 -13.55
N PRO A 195 15.47 -12.60 -12.43
CA PRO A 195 15.18 -11.61 -11.40
C PRO A 195 15.20 -10.17 -11.94
N GLN A 196 15.86 -9.97 -13.08
CA GLN A 196 16.14 -8.67 -13.66
C GLN A 196 15.09 -8.24 -14.68
N TYR A 197 14.08 -9.06 -14.95
CA TYR A 197 12.96 -8.70 -15.81
C TYR A 197 12.33 -7.35 -15.42
N TYR A 198 12.28 -7.05 -14.11
CA TYR A 198 11.81 -5.77 -13.58
C TYR A 198 12.69 -4.55 -13.88
N LEU A 199 13.90 -4.75 -14.40
CA LEU A 199 14.78 -3.69 -14.86
C LEU A 199 14.57 -3.36 -16.34
N GLU A 200 13.82 -4.19 -17.07
CA GLU A 200 13.51 -4.03 -18.49
C GLU A 200 12.23 -3.21 -18.67
N ASP A 201 11.16 -3.56 -17.95
CA ASP A 201 9.98 -2.70 -17.81
C ASP A 201 9.81 -2.27 -16.35
N LEU A 202 10.13 -1.00 -16.07
CA LEU A 202 10.20 -0.49 -14.71
C LEU A 202 8.79 -0.35 -14.13
N PRO A 203 8.48 -1.05 -13.01
CA PRO A 203 7.16 -0.98 -12.35
C PRO A 203 6.97 0.30 -11.54
N LEU A 204 7.79 1.32 -11.80
CA LEU A 204 7.90 2.56 -11.03
C LEU A 204 8.38 3.69 -11.93
N LYS A 205 7.64 4.79 -11.99
CA LYS A 205 7.98 5.96 -12.83
C LYS A 205 7.64 7.26 -12.12
N ILE A 206 8.42 8.31 -12.39
CA ILE A 206 8.04 9.70 -12.09
C ILE A 206 7.92 10.40 -13.45
N THR A 207 6.71 10.73 -13.87
CA THR A 207 6.45 11.14 -15.27
C THR A 207 5.35 12.19 -15.38
N ASP A 208 5.15 12.68 -16.60
CA ASP A 208 3.93 13.37 -17.00
C ASP A 208 3.01 12.37 -17.69
N ILE A 209 2.01 11.85 -16.95
CA ILE A 209 1.13 10.80 -17.46
C ILE A 209 0.24 11.28 -18.62
N SER A 210 0.22 12.58 -18.93
CA SER A 210 -0.44 13.09 -20.14
C SER A 210 0.39 12.98 -21.41
N LYS A 211 1.68 12.63 -21.29
CA LYS A 211 2.64 12.50 -22.39
C LYS A 211 3.27 11.10 -22.48
N ASP A 212 2.89 10.20 -21.58
CA ASP A 212 3.44 8.85 -21.51
C ASP A 212 2.41 7.87 -22.08
N ASP A 213 2.79 7.20 -23.17
CA ASP A 213 1.92 6.32 -23.94
C ASP A 213 1.52 5.05 -23.17
N SER A 214 2.13 4.79 -22.01
CA SER A 214 1.70 3.72 -21.09
C SER A 214 0.31 4.01 -20.46
N PHE A 215 -0.16 5.26 -20.53
CA PHE A 215 -1.36 5.74 -19.84
C PHE A 215 -2.49 6.11 -20.81
N VAL A 216 -3.62 5.43 -20.69
CA VAL A 216 -4.84 5.71 -21.43
C VAL A 216 -5.77 6.51 -20.51
N LEU A 217 -5.49 7.81 -20.39
CA LEU A 217 -6.20 8.70 -19.45
C LEU A 217 -7.71 8.77 -19.65
N LYS A 218 -8.22 8.48 -20.85
CA LYS A 218 -9.66 8.48 -21.12
C LYS A 218 -10.40 7.30 -20.49
N GLU A 219 -9.69 6.20 -20.29
CA GLU A 219 -10.26 4.94 -19.81
C GLU A 219 -9.86 4.63 -18.36
N GLY A 220 -8.79 5.28 -17.85
CA GLY A 220 -8.45 5.24 -16.44
C GLY A 220 -9.43 6.00 -15.55
N CYS A 221 -9.32 5.76 -14.25
CA CYS A 221 -10.11 6.43 -13.24
C CYS A 221 -9.37 7.63 -12.65
N PHE A 222 -10.06 8.77 -12.57
CA PHE A 222 -9.59 9.94 -11.81
C PHE A 222 -10.41 10.11 -10.54
N ALA A 223 -9.75 10.57 -9.48
CA ALA A 223 -10.44 11.08 -8.30
C ALA A 223 -11.40 12.23 -8.70
N LYS A 224 -12.55 12.31 -8.02
CA LYS A 224 -13.69 13.16 -8.41
C LYS A 224 -13.33 14.63 -8.71
N ASN A 225 -12.41 15.19 -7.93
CA ASN A 225 -11.96 16.59 -8.03
C ASN A 225 -10.51 16.73 -8.51
N ALA A 226 -9.92 15.68 -9.09
CA ALA A 226 -8.55 15.77 -9.61
C ALA A 226 -8.50 16.67 -10.85
N SER A 227 -7.52 17.57 -10.89
CA SER A 227 -7.19 18.29 -12.11
C SER A 227 -6.76 17.29 -13.17
N ARG A 228 -7.40 17.33 -14.35
CA ARG A 228 -6.96 16.58 -15.54
C ARG A 228 -5.95 17.39 -16.38
N LYS A 229 -5.50 18.52 -15.86
CA LYS A 229 -4.53 19.42 -16.48
C LYS A 229 -3.24 19.39 -15.66
N ASN A 230 -2.10 19.44 -16.34
CA ASN A 230 -0.76 19.42 -15.75
C ASN A 230 -0.53 18.19 -14.86
N LEU A 231 -0.43 17.02 -15.50
CA LEU A 231 -0.23 15.72 -14.86
C LEU A 231 1.25 15.33 -14.76
N ALA A 232 2.13 16.34 -14.74
CA ALA A 232 3.56 16.18 -14.53
C ALA A 232 3.88 15.86 -13.07
N ASN A 233 5.12 15.39 -12.85
CA ASN A 233 5.66 15.11 -11.51
C ASN A 233 4.83 14.06 -10.76
N THR A 234 4.23 13.14 -11.49
CA THR A 234 3.38 12.09 -10.95
C THR A 234 4.22 10.84 -10.70
N LEU A 235 4.16 10.34 -9.47
CA LEU A 235 4.70 9.04 -9.12
C LEU A 235 3.67 7.97 -9.51
N CYS A 236 4.03 7.03 -10.38
CA CYS A 236 3.18 5.90 -10.72
C CYS A 236 3.88 4.59 -10.38
N ILE A 237 3.12 3.69 -9.77
CA ILE A 237 3.57 2.33 -9.43
C ILE A 237 2.68 1.37 -10.20
N SER A 238 3.31 0.42 -10.89
CA SER A 238 2.57 -0.60 -11.59
C SER A 238 1.88 -1.53 -10.60
N THR A 239 0.61 -1.81 -10.84
CA THR A 239 -0.19 -2.75 -10.06
C THR A 239 -0.30 -4.12 -10.72
N SER A 240 0.39 -4.35 -11.84
CA SER A 240 0.48 -5.65 -12.51
C SER A 240 1.80 -5.80 -13.28
N PRO A 241 2.52 -6.93 -13.14
CA PRO A 241 3.71 -7.21 -13.95
C PRO A 241 3.39 -7.63 -15.39
N VAL A 242 2.11 -7.82 -15.73
CA VAL A 242 1.65 -8.34 -17.03
C VAL A 242 0.85 -7.29 -17.80
N TYR A 243 -0.04 -6.58 -17.12
CA TYR A 243 -0.88 -5.55 -17.73
C TYR A 243 -0.32 -4.16 -17.46
N SER A 244 -0.62 -3.20 -18.34
CA SER A 244 -0.29 -1.79 -18.12
C SER A 244 -1.23 -1.19 -17.07
N ASN A 245 -1.15 -1.68 -15.85
CA ASN A 245 -1.98 -1.23 -14.73
C ASN A 245 -1.15 -0.36 -13.82
N TRP A 246 -1.69 0.79 -13.45
CA TRP A 246 -0.96 1.82 -12.73
C TRP A 246 -1.82 2.45 -11.67
N GLU A 247 -1.23 2.75 -10.52
CA GLU A 247 -1.77 3.69 -9.55
C GLU A 247 -0.80 4.84 -9.39
N CYS A 248 -1.33 6.06 -9.44
CA CYS A 248 -0.54 7.27 -9.55
C CYS A 248 -0.86 8.26 -8.42
N LEU A 249 0.21 8.76 -7.83
CA LEU A 249 0.22 9.70 -6.73
C LEU A 249 0.73 11.06 -7.19
N GLN A 250 0.14 12.11 -6.62
CA GLN A 250 0.63 13.47 -6.77
C GLN A 250 0.98 14.05 -5.41
N TYR A 251 2.11 14.73 -5.35
CA TYR A 251 2.58 15.38 -4.13
C TYR A 251 1.86 16.71 -3.91
N ASN A 252 1.34 16.90 -2.70
CA ASN A 252 0.82 18.19 -2.22
C ASN A 252 1.82 18.82 -1.25
N LYS A 253 2.49 19.89 -1.71
CA LYS A 253 3.45 20.67 -0.92
C LYS A 253 2.83 21.31 0.32
N THR A 254 1.56 21.71 0.25
CA THR A 254 0.92 22.51 1.30
C THR A 254 0.81 21.77 2.62
N ASN A 255 0.54 20.47 2.56
CA ASN A 255 0.32 19.63 3.73
C ASN A 255 1.36 18.49 3.85
N ASN A 256 2.35 18.43 2.96
CA ASN A 256 3.33 17.36 2.87
C ASN A 256 2.68 15.97 2.82
N THR A 257 1.76 15.78 1.87
CA THR A 257 1.08 14.49 1.66
C THR A 257 1.08 14.10 0.19
N PHE A 258 1.08 12.80 -0.08
CA PHE A 258 0.68 12.30 -1.39
C PHE A 258 -0.82 12.02 -1.40
N PHE A 259 -1.42 12.12 -2.58
CA PHE A 259 -2.76 11.62 -2.80
C PHE A 259 -2.79 10.75 -4.05
N ILE A 260 -3.41 9.58 -3.93
CA ILE A 260 -3.73 8.71 -5.07
C ILE A 260 -4.86 9.39 -5.82
N PHE A 261 -4.60 9.81 -7.06
CA PHE A 261 -5.55 10.60 -7.84
C PHE A 261 -5.96 9.95 -9.16
N TYR A 262 -5.18 8.97 -9.61
CA TYR A 262 -5.42 8.28 -10.85
C TYR A 262 -5.09 6.79 -10.71
N SER A 263 -5.94 5.95 -11.26
CA SER A 263 -5.68 4.52 -11.44
C SER A 263 -6.05 4.08 -12.84
N GLN A 264 -5.38 3.03 -13.29
CA GLN A 264 -5.62 2.36 -14.56
C GLN A 264 -5.57 0.86 -14.30
N ALA A 265 -6.65 0.17 -14.67
CA ALA A 265 -6.72 -1.28 -14.62
C ALA A 265 -7.31 -1.77 -15.94
N PHE A 266 -6.43 -2.18 -16.85
CA PHE A 266 -6.78 -2.88 -18.06
C PHE A 266 -6.47 -4.36 -17.89
N ALA A 267 -7.37 -5.20 -18.38
CA ALA A 267 -7.22 -6.64 -18.37
C ALA A 267 -7.39 -7.18 -19.79
N ASP A 268 -6.94 -6.39 -20.77
CA ASP A 268 -7.12 -6.56 -22.23
C ASP A 268 -8.39 -5.87 -22.77
#